data_AF-A0A7J0CZQ5-F1
#
_entry.id   AF-A0A7J0CZQ5-F1
#
_cell.length_a   1.000
_cell.length_b   1.000
_cell.length_c   1.000
_cell.angle_alpha   90.00
_cell.angle_beta   90.00
_cell.angle_gamma   90.00
#
_symmetry.space_group_name_H-M   'P 1'
#
loop_
_entity.id
_entity.type
_entity.pdbx_description
1 polymer ?
#
loop_
_entity_poly.entity_id
_entity_poly.type
_entity_poly.pdbx_seq_one_letter_code
_entity_poly.pdbx_strand_id
1 'polypeptide(L)'
;MHGRNGLRGDGVGAYSRVHYGNNYVNAFWQDSCFCMTYGDGDGNVKPLTSIDVAAHEMTHGLTSVTAKLVYSGESGGLNEATSDIFAAAVEFNANNSQDQGDYLVGEKIDIRGNGTPLRYMDKPSKDGSSKDAWYSGIGGIDVHYSSGPANHWYYLLSEGSGTKTINGVNYDSPTSDGLPVTGIGRDKASLIWFKALTTKFTSTTNYAAARTGTLAVASELYGATSPEYAAVAHAWAGINVGARPGGGDPDPGGKVFENNTVVNIPDAGAAVTSAVNVTGITGNAPSALKVDVNITHTWRGDLVIDLLAPDGSAYRLKNSSSGDSADNVVATYTVNASSEVANGQWRLRVQDVARQDTGRINSFKLTF
;
A
#
# COMPACT_ATOMS: atom_id res chain seq x y z
N MET A 1 5.75 4.19 24.01
CA MET A 1 5.40 3.46 22.77
C MET A 1 6.59 3.30 21.82
N HIS A 2 7.27 4.36 21.38
CA HIS A 2 8.26 4.27 20.29
C HIS A 2 9.74 4.50 20.67
N GLY A 3 10.06 4.66 21.95
CA GLY A 3 11.44 4.90 22.39
C GLY A 3 12.02 6.26 21.98
N ARG A 4 11.17 7.22 21.59
CA ARG A 4 11.57 8.60 21.26
C ARG A 4 11.36 9.51 22.47
N ASN A 5 12.38 10.32 22.79
CA ASN A 5 12.32 11.29 23.88
C ASN A 5 12.18 12.72 23.34
N GLY A 6 11.01 13.35 23.52
CA GLY A 6 10.68 14.64 22.89
C GLY A 6 10.49 14.55 21.38
N LEU A 7 9.92 15.60 20.77
CA LEU A 7 9.61 15.59 19.33
C LEU A 7 10.87 15.50 18.47
N ARG A 8 11.99 16.13 18.87
CA ARG A 8 13.28 16.08 18.16
C ARG A 8 14.14 14.88 18.54
N GLY A 9 13.76 14.10 19.55
CA GLY A 9 14.60 13.02 20.10
C GLY A 9 15.65 13.51 21.11
N ASP A 10 15.57 14.77 21.55
CA ASP A 10 16.50 15.44 22.47
C ASP A 10 15.94 15.58 23.90
N GLY A 11 14.72 15.11 24.16
CA GLY A 11 14.04 15.23 25.45
C GLY A 11 13.45 16.60 25.76
N VAL A 12 13.49 17.55 24.81
CA VAL A 12 12.88 18.87 24.99
C VAL A 12 11.40 18.83 24.58
N GLY A 13 10.53 19.28 25.48
CA GLY A 13 9.10 19.40 25.23
C GLY A 13 8.73 20.58 24.34
N ALA A 14 7.62 20.47 23.63
CA ALA A 14 6.98 21.61 22.97
C ALA A 14 6.11 22.40 23.95
N TYR A 15 5.89 23.68 23.68
CA TYR A 15 5.02 24.53 24.50
C TYR A 15 3.58 24.50 23.99
N SER A 16 2.60 24.62 24.89
CA SER A 16 1.18 24.76 24.56
C SER A 16 0.70 26.18 24.89
N ARG A 17 -0.10 26.76 24.00
CA ARG A 17 -0.79 28.05 24.19
C ARG A 17 -2.29 27.82 24.15
N VAL A 18 -3.01 28.31 25.14
CA VAL A 18 -4.48 28.23 25.23
C VAL A 18 -5.08 29.63 25.26
N HIS A 19 -6.40 29.74 25.17
CA HIS A 19 -7.11 31.02 25.08
C HIS A 19 -6.60 31.88 23.91
N TYR A 20 -6.29 31.22 22.79
CA TYR A 20 -5.79 31.91 21.62
C TYR A 20 -6.92 32.59 20.87
N GLY A 21 -6.79 33.91 20.70
CA GLY A 21 -7.80 34.72 20.04
C GLY A 21 -9.06 34.88 20.88
N ASN A 22 -10.19 35.08 20.20
CA ASN A 22 -11.52 35.15 20.78
C ASN A 22 -12.50 34.52 19.80
N ASN A 23 -13.36 33.61 20.27
CA ASN A 23 -14.23 32.79 19.43
C ASN A 23 -13.46 31.99 18.36
N TYR A 24 -12.25 31.53 18.70
CA TYR A 24 -11.37 30.89 17.74
C TYR A 24 -11.65 29.38 17.67
N VAL A 25 -12.21 28.95 16.55
CA VAL A 25 -12.68 27.57 16.33
C VAL A 25 -11.63 26.75 15.60
N ASN A 26 -10.40 26.73 16.15
CA ASN A 26 -9.32 25.91 15.61
C ASN A 26 -8.20 25.64 16.63
N ALA A 27 -7.44 24.58 16.39
CA ALA A 27 -6.16 24.29 17.01
C ALA A 27 -5.10 24.15 15.91
N PHE A 28 -3.83 24.38 16.24
CA PHE A 28 -2.76 24.20 15.26
C PHE A 28 -1.39 24.04 15.91
N TRP A 29 -0.53 23.29 15.24
CA TRP A 29 0.93 23.33 15.40
C TRP A 29 1.57 24.44 14.58
N GLN A 30 2.63 25.06 15.12
CA GLN A 30 3.44 26.03 14.39
C GLN A 30 4.95 25.78 14.58
N ASP A 31 5.62 25.46 13.47
CA ASP A 31 7.06 25.16 13.45
C ASP A 31 7.94 26.29 13.99
N SER A 32 7.61 27.54 13.68
CA SER A 32 8.45 28.70 14.02
C SER A 32 8.53 28.98 15.52
N CYS A 33 7.49 28.62 16.28
CA CYS A 33 7.50 28.71 17.75
C CYS A 33 7.74 27.35 18.42
N PHE A 34 7.72 26.25 17.64
CA PHE A 34 7.75 24.89 18.16
C PHE A 34 6.67 24.66 19.23
N CYS A 35 5.43 25.03 18.90
CA CYS A 35 4.35 25.11 19.86
C CYS A 35 2.99 24.70 19.27
N MET A 36 2.14 24.15 20.12
CA MET A 36 0.72 23.92 19.83
C MET A 36 -0.09 25.12 20.35
N THR A 37 -1.12 25.51 19.62
CA THR A 37 -1.99 26.64 19.97
C THR A 37 -3.45 26.21 19.87
N TYR A 38 -4.24 26.53 20.89
CA TYR A 38 -5.63 26.11 21.04
C TYR A 38 -6.54 27.32 21.24
N GLY A 39 -7.59 27.41 20.42
CA GLY A 39 -8.70 28.30 20.65
C GLY A 39 -9.72 27.74 21.64
N ASP A 40 -10.61 28.63 22.10
CA ASP A 40 -11.67 28.29 23.05
C ASP A 40 -12.98 27.81 22.39
N GLY A 41 -12.98 27.65 21.07
CA GLY A 41 -14.13 27.22 20.29
C GLY A 41 -15.18 28.32 20.10
N ASP A 42 -16.30 27.94 19.49
CA ASP A 42 -17.42 28.85 19.29
C ASP A 42 -18.06 29.20 20.65
N GLY A 43 -18.45 30.46 20.81
CA GLY A 43 -18.84 31.06 22.08
C GLY A 43 -17.77 31.08 23.18
N ASN A 44 -16.53 30.64 22.91
CA ASN A 44 -15.52 30.32 23.93
C ASN A 44 -15.98 29.27 24.98
N VAL A 45 -16.88 28.35 24.61
CA VAL A 45 -17.48 27.40 25.57
C VAL A 45 -16.87 26.00 25.52
N LYS A 46 -16.12 25.67 24.47
CA LYS A 46 -15.53 24.34 24.26
C LYS A 46 -14.10 24.47 23.72
N PRO A 47 -13.10 24.64 24.61
CA PRO A 47 -11.71 24.69 24.21
C PRO A 47 -11.27 23.44 23.45
N LEU A 48 -10.48 23.62 22.39
CA LEU A 48 -10.06 22.55 21.50
C LEU A 48 -8.86 21.78 22.07
N THR A 49 -8.96 21.34 23.33
CA THR A 49 -7.87 20.72 24.10
C THR A 49 -8.17 19.26 24.46
N SER A 50 -8.99 18.56 23.69
CA SER A 50 -9.17 17.11 23.84
C SER A 50 -7.86 16.38 23.58
N ILE A 51 -7.73 15.16 24.10
CA ILE A 51 -6.46 14.43 24.06
C ILE A 51 -6.05 14.09 22.63
N ASP A 52 -7.00 13.70 21.79
CA ASP A 52 -6.80 13.42 20.38
C ASP A 52 -6.37 14.67 19.60
N VAL A 53 -7.02 15.83 19.80
CA VAL A 53 -6.66 17.10 19.16
C VAL A 53 -5.27 17.54 19.62
N ALA A 54 -4.98 17.48 20.92
CA ALA A 54 -3.65 17.83 21.42
C ALA A 54 -2.55 16.90 20.89
N ALA A 55 -2.84 15.59 20.78
CA ALA A 55 -1.94 14.61 20.21
C ALA A 55 -1.77 14.79 18.69
N HIS A 56 -2.83 15.14 17.97
CA HIS A 56 -2.84 15.48 16.55
C HIS A 56 -1.90 16.67 16.29
N GLU A 57 -2.09 17.78 17.02
CA GLU A 57 -1.22 18.96 16.87
C GLU A 57 0.24 18.67 17.24
N MET A 58 0.47 17.93 18.33
CA MET A 58 1.81 17.53 18.71
C MET A 58 2.49 16.67 17.62
N THR A 59 1.70 15.86 16.91
CA THR A 59 2.19 14.97 15.85
C THR A 59 2.56 15.71 14.57
N HIS A 60 1.93 16.83 14.24
CA HIS A 60 2.47 17.71 13.19
C HIS A 60 3.91 18.14 13.50
N GLY A 61 4.20 18.43 14.76
CA GLY A 61 5.56 18.71 15.22
C GLY A 61 6.51 17.51 15.09
N LEU A 62 6.03 16.28 15.29
CA LEU A 62 6.82 15.07 14.99
C LEU A 62 7.11 14.97 13.49
N THR A 63 6.10 15.18 12.65
CA THR A 63 6.24 15.16 11.18
C THR A 63 7.25 16.21 10.71
N SER A 64 7.22 17.44 11.25
CA SER A 64 8.10 18.53 10.81
C SER A 64 9.57 18.34 11.17
N VAL A 65 9.88 17.54 12.18
CA VAL A 65 11.26 17.20 12.57
C VAL A 65 11.71 15.82 12.09
N THR A 66 10.86 15.11 11.32
CA THR A 66 11.17 13.79 10.74
C THR A 66 11.00 13.82 9.21
N ALA A 67 9.90 13.29 8.67
CA ALA A 67 9.64 13.17 7.23
C ALA A 67 9.50 14.52 6.53
N LYS A 68 9.09 15.57 7.24
CA LYS A 68 8.82 16.91 6.69
C LYS A 68 7.80 16.89 5.56
N LEU A 69 6.77 16.06 5.69
CA LEU A 69 5.70 15.93 4.68
C LEU A 69 5.14 17.32 4.33
N VAL A 70 5.29 17.72 3.07
CA VAL A 70 4.77 19.01 2.59
C VAL A 70 3.25 18.99 2.74
N TYR A 71 2.70 20.06 3.31
CA TYR A 71 1.27 20.23 3.59
C TYR A 71 0.46 20.58 2.34
N SER A 72 0.57 19.75 1.29
CA SER A 72 -0.11 19.89 0.00
C SER A 72 -0.07 18.55 -0.74
N GLY A 73 -1.00 18.33 -1.65
CA GLY A 73 -1.04 17.08 -2.43
C GLY A 73 -1.24 15.85 -1.55
N GLU A 74 -0.75 14.71 -2.04
CA GLU A 74 -0.79 13.46 -1.26
C GLU A 74 0.08 13.51 0.01
N SER A 75 1.21 14.23 -0.01
CA SER A 75 2.03 14.40 1.19
C SER A 75 1.29 15.17 2.28
N GLY A 76 0.43 16.12 1.90
CA GLY A 76 -0.41 16.85 2.84
C GLY A 76 -1.47 15.97 3.47
N GLY A 77 -2.15 15.16 2.67
CA GLY A 77 -3.07 14.14 3.18
C GLY A 77 -2.39 13.14 4.13
N LEU A 78 -1.17 12.71 3.81
CA LEU A 78 -0.38 11.85 4.69
C LEU A 78 0.11 12.57 5.95
N ASN A 79 0.33 13.88 5.91
CA ASN A 79 0.67 14.69 7.07
C ASN A 79 -0.50 14.71 8.06
N GLU A 80 -1.69 15.06 7.58
CA GLU A 80 -2.95 14.99 8.32
C GLU A 80 -3.24 13.60 8.89
N ALA A 81 -3.14 12.56 8.05
CA ALA A 81 -3.38 11.19 8.49
C ALA A 81 -2.38 10.74 9.55
N THR A 82 -1.12 11.17 9.45
CA THR A 82 -0.10 10.87 10.47
C THR A 82 -0.53 11.41 11.83
N SER A 83 -1.05 12.64 11.86
CA SER A 83 -1.56 13.27 13.07
C SER A 83 -2.77 12.53 13.67
N ASP A 84 -3.74 12.13 12.84
CA ASP A 84 -4.89 11.32 13.28
C ASP A 84 -4.48 9.92 13.78
N ILE A 85 -3.55 9.25 13.09
CA ILE A 85 -3.05 7.91 13.46
C ILE A 85 -2.43 7.91 14.86
N PHE A 86 -1.55 8.88 15.13
CA PHE A 86 -0.92 8.96 16.44
C PHE A 86 -1.84 9.53 17.51
N ALA A 87 -2.80 10.38 17.16
CA ALA A 87 -3.86 10.79 18.08
C ALA A 87 -4.63 9.58 18.62
N ALA A 88 -5.18 8.74 17.73
CA ALA A 88 -5.88 7.52 18.13
C ALA A 88 -4.97 6.58 18.96
N ALA A 89 -3.71 6.40 18.53
CA ALA A 89 -2.74 5.59 19.29
C ALA A 89 -2.50 6.14 20.72
N VAL A 90 -2.43 7.47 20.87
CA VAL A 90 -2.27 8.14 22.17
C VAL A 90 -3.50 7.96 23.04
N GLU A 91 -4.71 8.09 22.50
CA GLU A 91 -5.93 7.89 23.29
C GLU A 91 -6.06 6.45 23.82
N PHE A 92 -5.83 5.46 22.95
CA PHE A 92 -5.78 4.06 23.37
C PHE A 92 -4.71 3.82 24.44
N ASN A 93 -3.56 4.49 24.34
CA ASN A 93 -2.48 4.35 25.31
C ASN A 93 -2.78 5.04 26.65
N ALA A 94 -3.40 6.21 26.61
CA ALA A 94 -3.75 7.00 27.78
C ALA A 94 -4.76 6.28 28.67
N ASN A 95 -5.60 5.40 28.08
CA ASN A 95 -6.60 4.61 28.79
C ASN A 95 -7.46 5.50 29.72
N ASN A 96 -7.83 6.68 29.21
CA ASN A 96 -8.60 7.67 29.95
C ASN A 96 -10.07 7.21 29.99
N SER A 97 -10.67 7.15 31.18
CA SER A 97 -12.07 6.72 31.31
C SER A 97 -13.07 7.78 30.83
N GLN A 98 -12.67 9.05 30.74
CA GLN A 98 -13.50 10.14 30.22
C GLN A 98 -13.43 10.24 28.70
N ASP A 99 -12.37 9.68 28.13
CA ASP A 99 -12.08 9.69 26.71
C ASP A 99 -11.43 8.36 26.33
N GLN A 100 -12.27 7.34 26.19
CA GLN A 100 -11.79 5.99 25.93
C GLN A 100 -11.30 5.93 24.51
N GLY A 101 -10.07 5.44 24.30
CA GLY A 101 -9.50 5.37 22.97
C GLY A 101 -10.43 4.72 21.96
N ASP A 102 -10.58 5.40 20.84
CA ASP A 102 -11.46 4.99 19.76
C ASP A 102 -10.82 5.41 18.40
N TYR A 103 -11.58 5.33 17.32
CA TYR A 103 -11.14 5.66 15.96
C TYR A 103 -11.98 6.79 15.35
N LEU A 104 -12.58 7.60 16.23
CA LEU A 104 -13.20 8.87 15.93
C LEU A 104 -12.15 9.96 16.15
N VAL A 105 -12.30 11.09 15.46
CA VAL A 105 -11.41 12.23 15.63
C VAL A 105 -12.26 13.45 15.93
N GLY A 106 -11.97 14.14 17.02
CA GLY A 106 -12.56 15.38 17.46
C GLY A 106 -13.98 15.24 18.02
N GLU A 107 -14.40 14.06 18.48
CA GLU A 107 -15.71 13.82 19.10
C GLU A 107 -15.88 14.57 20.42
N LYS A 108 -14.84 14.72 21.25
CA LYS A 108 -14.94 15.49 22.50
C LYS A 108 -15.07 17.00 22.32
N ILE A 109 -14.46 17.57 21.29
CA ILE A 109 -14.55 19.03 21.06
C ILE A 109 -15.91 19.42 20.50
N ASP A 110 -16.63 18.50 19.84
CA ASP A 110 -17.97 18.71 19.27
C ASP A 110 -18.09 20.06 18.56
N ILE A 111 -17.15 20.31 17.66
CA ILE A 111 -16.98 21.59 16.97
C ILE A 111 -18.19 21.94 16.08
N ARG A 112 -19.00 20.95 15.72
CA ARG A 112 -20.24 21.08 14.96
C ARG A 112 -21.48 21.26 15.85
N GLY A 113 -21.35 21.11 17.17
CA GLY A 113 -22.42 21.23 18.15
C GLY A 113 -23.53 20.17 18.03
N ASN A 114 -23.24 19.06 17.37
CA ASN A 114 -24.22 18.02 17.03
C ASN A 114 -23.84 16.63 17.57
N GLY A 115 -22.77 16.55 18.37
CA GLY A 115 -22.26 15.33 18.97
C GLY A 115 -21.56 14.36 18.00
N THR A 116 -21.33 14.77 16.75
CA THR A 116 -20.61 13.94 15.77
C THR A 116 -19.11 14.28 15.76
N PRO A 117 -18.23 13.30 15.55
CA PRO A 117 -16.81 13.57 15.34
C PRO A 117 -16.57 14.38 14.06
N LEU A 118 -15.38 14.96 13.98
CA LEU A 118 -14.88 15.61 12.79
C LEU A 118 -14.62 14.60 11.67
N ARG A 119 -13.93 13.50 11.97
CA ARG A 119 -13.53 12.45 11.03
C ARG A 119 -13.71 11.06 11.63
N TYR A 120 -13.74 10.07 10.74
CA TYR A 120 -13.89 8.65 11.07
C TYR A 120 -12.72 7.88 10.44
N MET A 121 -12.03 7.03 11.20
CA MET A 121 -10.95 6.23 10.63
C MET A 121 -11.46 4.88 10.08
N ASP A 122 -12.61 4.35 10.50
CA ASP A 122 -13.14 3.07 10.00
C ASP A 122 -13.75 3.15 8.59
N LYS A 123 -14.40 4.28 8.31
CA LYS A 123 -15.02 4.61 7.02
C LYS A 123 -15.08 6.13 6.87
N PRO A 124 -13.98 6.76 6.42
CA PRO A 124 -13.82 8.21 6.34
C PRO A 124 -15.01 8.97 5.74
N SER A 125 -15.65 8.41 4.71
CA SER A 125 -16.78 9.01 4.01
C SER A 125 -18.01 9.27 4.89
N LYS A 126 -18.06 8.74 6.12
CA LYS A 126 -19.10 9.05 7.12
C LYS A 126 -19.16 10.52 7.50
N ASP A 127 -18.08 11.28 7.31
CA ASP A 127 -18.09 12.74 7.49
C ASP A 127 -18.65 13.51 6.29
N GLY A 128 -18.98 12.82 5.20
CA GLY A 128 -19.55 13.37 3.97
C GLY A 128 -18.55 13.91 2.95
N SER A 129 -17.25 14.02 3.27
CA SER A 129 -16.25 14.65 2.42
C SER A 129 -15.00 13.81 2.19
N SER A 130 -14.48 13.18 3.25
CA SER A 130 -13.30 12.32 3.24
C SER A 130 -13.49 11.10 2.36
N LYS A 131 -12.36 10.54 1.90
CA LYS A 131 -12.35 9.43 0.96
C LYS A 131 -11.96 8.14 1.66
N ASP A 132 -12.73 7.07 1.42
CA ASP A 132 -12.45 5.76 2.00
C ASP A 132 -11.22 5.09 1.38
N ALA A 133 -10.92 5.41 0.12
CA ALA A 133 -9.85 4.78 -0.65
C ALA A 133 -9.14 5.78 -1.56
N TRP A 134 -7.89 5.44 -1.91
CA TRP A 134 -7.07 6.22 -2.82
C TRP A 134 -7.60 6.18 -4.25
N TYR A 135 -7.39 7.28 -4.98
CA TYR A 135 -7.56 7.37 -6.43
C TYR A 135 -6.55 8.40 -6.97
N SER A 136 -6.23 8.34 -8.26
CA SER A 136 -5.15 9.13 -8.88
C SER A 136 -5.29 10.66 -8.76
N GLY A 137 -6.48 11.16 -8.44
CA GLY A 137 -6.75 12.59 -8.25
C GLY A 137 -6.82 13.03 -6.79
N ILE A 138 -6.51 12.17 -5.83
CA ILE A 138 -6.74 12.45 -4.41
C ILE A 138 -5.87 13.58 -3.87
N GLY A 139 -4.69 13.81 -4.43
CA GLY A 139 -3.86 14.97 -4.07
C GLY A 139 -4.47 16.32 -4.49
N GLY A 140 -5.56 16.34 -5.26
CA GLY A 140 -6.23 17.57 -5.69
C GLY A 140 -7.32 18.07 -4.75
N ILE A 141 -7.66 17.33 -3.68
CA ILE A 141 -8.67 17.75 -2.70
C ILE A 141 -8.00 18.28 -1.43
N ASP A 142 -8.81 18.86 -0.54
CA ASP A 142 -8.33 19.34 0.75
C ASP A 142 -7.63 18.22 1.55
N VAL A 143 -6.51 18.57 2.18
CA VAL A 143 -5.64 17.61 2.88
C VAL A 143 -6.36 16.85 3.98
N HIS A 144 -7.30 17.48 4.68
CA HIS A 144 -8.09 16.87 5.76
C HIS A 144 -9.08 15.82 5.22
N TYR A 145 -9.42 15.84 3.92
CA TYR A 145 -10.27 14.84 3.26
C TYR A 145 -9.43 13.78 2.54
N SER A 146 -8.29 14.19 1.99
CA SER A 146 -7.32 13.29 1.33
C SER A 146 -6.53 12.44 2.33
N SER A 147 -6.61 12.73 3.63
CA SER A 147 -6.07 11.90 4.72
C SER A 147 -6.90 10.64 4.98
N GLY A 148 -8.18 10.67 4.62
CA GLY A 148 -9.14 9.58 4.83
C GLY A 148 -8.59 8.19 4.51
N PRO A 149 -8.00 7.93 3.33
CA PRO A 149 -7.49 6.60 3.02
C PRO A 149 -6.40 6.14 4.00
N ALA A 150 -5.44 6.98 4.37
CA ALA A 150 -4.40 6.58 5.34
C ALA A 150 -4.95 6.38 6.76
N ASN A 151 -5.97 7.15 7.17
CA ASN A 151 -6.73 6.88 8.39
C ASN A 151 -7.38 5.49 8.34
N HIS A 152 -8.00 5.17 7.20
CA HIS A 152 -8.64 3.89 6.95
C HIS A 152 -7.65 2.73 6.90
N TRP A 153 -6.49 2.93 6.29
CA TRP A 153 -5.39 1.98 6.32
C TRP A 153 -4.97 1.63 7.75
N TYR A 154 -4.87 2.62 8.63
CA TYR A 154 -4.48 2.38 10.02
C TYR A 154 -5.54 1.60 10.80
N TYR A 155 -6.83 1.91 10.60
CA TYR A 155 -7.92 1.11 11.16
C TYR A 155 -7.85 -0.33 10.67
N LEU A 156 -7.78 -0.54 9.34
CA LEU A 156 -7.72 -1.87 8.72
C LEU A 156 -6.53 -2.68 9.22
N LEU A 157 -5.34 -2.07 9.29
CA LEU A 157 -4.15 -2.75 9.77
C LEU A 157 -4.22 -3.05 11.27
N SER A 158 -4.86 -2.18 12.07
CA SER A 158 -4.98 -2.38 13.51
C SER A 158 -6.03 -3.43 13.87
N GLU A 159 -7.21 -3.34 13.27
CA GLU A 159 -8.42 -4.03 13.73
C GLU A 159 -8.93 -5.11 12.77
N GLY A 160 -8.57 -5.01 11.48
CA GLY A 160 -9.16 -5.77 10.38
C GLY A 160 -10.39 -5.10 9.78
N SER A 161 -10.82 -5.60 8.63
CA SER A 161 -12.05 -5.16 7.95
C SER A 161 -13.31 -5.79 8.57
N GLY A 162 -14.45 -5.17 8.33
CA GLY A 162 -15.77 -5.64 8.74
C GLY A 162 -16.25 -5.01 10.04
N THR A 163 -17.24 -5.65 10.67
CA THR A 163 -17.90 -5.12 11.86
C THR A 163 -17.10 -5.39 13.13
N LYS A 164 -16.97 -4.38 13.99
CA LYS A 164 -16.30 -4.52 15.29
C LYS A 164 -16.83 -3.51 16.29
N THR A 165 -16.94 -3.91 17.54
CA THR A 165 -17.22 -2.98 18.64
C THR A 165 -15.97 -2.82 19.49
N ILE A 166 -15.51 -1.58 19.68
CA ILE A 166 -14.34 -1.26 20.50
C ILE A 166 -14.75 -0.14 21.44
N ASN A 167 -14.57 -0.34 22.75
CA ASN A 167 -14.90 0.63 23.79
C ASN A 167 -16.32 1.25 23.64
N GLY A 168 -17.29 0.44 23.21
CA GLY A 168 -18.67 0.87 23.02
C GLY A 168 -18.99 1.56 21.69
N VAL A 169 -17.99 1.81 20.84
CA VAL A 169 -18.19 2.36 19.49
C VAL A 169 -18.30 1.21 18.49
N ASN A 170 -19.33 1.26 17.63
CA ASN A 170 -19.56 0.29 16.57
C ASN A 170 -18.94 0.77 15.27
N TYR A 171 -18.09 -0.07 14.69
CA TYR A 171 -17.41 0.14 13.43
C TYR A 171 -17.87 -0.87 12.39
N ASP A 172 -17.87 -0.47 11.13
CA ASP A 172 -18.09 -1.32 9.97
C ASP A 172 -17.20 -0.83 8.83
N SER A 173 -16.01 -1.44 8.73
CA SER A 173 -14.93 -0.97 7.86
C SER A 173 -14.83 -1.83 6.59
N PRO A 174 -15.37 -1.36 5.45
CA PRO A 174 -15.27 -2.08 4.18
C PRO A 174 -13.88 -1.94 3.57
N THR A 175 -13.57 -2.73 2.54
CA THR A 175 -12.39 -2.53 1.69
C THR A 175 -12.81 -2.15 0.28
N SER A 176 -11.99 -1.38 -0.43
CA SER A 176 -12.27 -0.95 -1.81
C SER A 176 -12.40 -2.12 -2.78
N ASP A 177 -11.75 -3.24 -2.48
CA ASP A 177 -11.76 -4.47 -3.28
C ASP A 177 -12.73 -5.53 -2.76
N GLY A 178 -13.44 -5.27 -1.66
CA GLY A 178 -14.38 -6.21 -1.04
C GLY A 178 -13.71 -7.45 -0.41
N LEU A 179 -12.37 -7.49 -0.34
CA LEU A 179 -11.63 -8.60 0.25
C LEU A 179 -11.27 -8.33 1.72
N PRO A 180 -11.23 -9.36 2.58
CA PRO A 180 -11.00 -9.15 4.01
C PRO A 180 -9.56 -8.72 4.32
N VAL A 181 -9.38 -7.87 5.33
CA VAL A 181 -8.08 -7.56 5.93
C VAL A 181 -8.07 -8.12 7.35
N THR A 182 -7.02 -8.87 7.68
CA THR A 182 -6.76 -9.32 9.06
C THR A 182 -5.85 -8.31 9.74
N GLY A 183 -6.31 -7.72 10.85
CA GLY A 183 -5.53 -6.77 11.64
C GLY A 183 -4.38 -7.43 12.41
N ILE A 184 -3.33 -6.66 12.68
CA ILE A 184 -2.13 -7.07 13.44
C ILE A 184 -2.03 -6.40 14.81
N GLY A 185 -3.03 -5.59 15.16
CA GLY A 185 -3.09 -4.84 16.42
C GLY A 185 -2.43 -3.47 16.35
N ARG A 186 -2.97 -2.55 17.16
CA ARG A 186 -2.59 -1.14 17.27
C ARG A 186 -1.10 -0.90 17.52
N ASP A 187 -0.49 -1.67 18.42
CA ASP A 187 0.92 -1.49 18.78
C ASP A 187 1.86 -1.75 17.60
N LYS A 188 1.57 -2.78 16.79
CA LYS A 188 2.37 -3.09 15.60
C LYS A 188 2.09 -2.08 14.49
N ALA A 189 0.82 -1.74 14.25
CA ALA A 189 0.43 -0.77 13.23
C ALA A 189 1.08 0.62 13.46
N SER A 190 0.99 1.14 14.70
CA SER A 190 1.58 2.42 15.07
C SER A 190 3.12 2.39 15.03
N LEU A 191 3.75 1.27 15.43
CA LEU A 191 5.21 1.10 15.32
C LEU A 191 5.69 1.10 13.86
N ILE A 192 4.96 0.44 12.96
CA ILE A 192 5.26 0.42 11.52
C ILE A 192 5.17 1.83 10.94
N TRP A 193 4.06 2.55 11.21
CA TRP A 193 3.90 3.92 10.72
C TRP A 193 4.99 4.85 11.27
N PHE A 194 5.29 4.76 12.56
CA PHE A 194 6.34 5.57 13.21
C PHE A 194 7.71 5.35 12.59
N LYS A 195 8.11 4.10 12.38
CA LYS A 195 9.39 3.78 11.74
C LYS A 195 9.40 4.20 10.28
N ALA A 196 8.28 4.09 9.57
CA ALA A 196 8.20 4.55 8.19
C ALA A 196 8.35 6.07 8.10
N LEU A 197 7.61 6.83 8.92
CA LEU A 197 7.70 8.28 9.06
C LEU A 197 9.14 8.74 9.37
N THR A 198 9.82 8.05 10.29
CA THR A 198 11.14 8.49 10.78
C THR A 198 12.33 8.01 9.96
N THR A 199 12.16 7.01 9.08
CA THR A 199 13.30 6.40 8.35
C THR A 199 13.11 6.22 6.85
N LYS A 200 11.87 6.22 6.35
CA LYS A 200 11.57 5.92 4.94
C LYS A 200 10.89 7.09 4.23
N PHE A 201 10.05 7.84 4.94
CA PHE A 201 9.31 8.94 4.36
C PHE A 201 10.22 10.16 4.15
N THR A 202 9.86 10.94 3.14
CA THR A 202 10.51 12.18 2.74
C THR A 202 9.45 13.26 2.60
N SER A 203 9.86 14.50 2.34
CA SER A 203 8.93 15.63 2.28
C SER A 203 7.89 15.50 1.17
N THR A 204 8.14 14.70 0.14
CA THR A 204 7.26 14.49 -1.01
C THR A 204 6.71 13.07 -1.07
N THR A 205 6.71 12.33 0.05
CA THR A 205 6.10 10.99 0.09
C THR A 205 4.63 11.08 -0.31
N ASN A 206 4.26 10.28 -1.31
CA ASN A 206 2.90 10.07 -1.78
C ASN A 206 2.37 8.70 -1.28
N TYR A 207 1.12 8.35 -1.56
CA TYR A 207 0.50 7.11 -1.07
C TYR A 207 1.25 5.84 -1.52
N ALA A 208 1.72 5.80 -2.77
CA ALA A 208 2.53 4.68 -3.26
C ALA A 208 3.85 4.55 -2.48
N ALA A 209 4.57 5.65 -2.25
CA ALA A 209 5.79 5.66 -1.46
C ALA A 209 5.53 5.35 0.02
N ALA A 210 4.37 5.75 0.58
CA ALA A 210 3.97 5.41 1.94
C ALA A 210 3.78 3.89 2.09
N ARG A 211 3.18 3.23 1.08
CA ARG A 211 3.11 1.77 0.98
C ARG A 211 4.48 1.13 0.94
N THR A 212 5.35 1.57 0.04
CA THR A 212 6.73 1.04 -0.05
C THR A 212 7.48 1.18 1.28
N GLY A 213 7.39 2.35 1.93
CA GLY A 213 8.09 2.60 3.19
C GLY A 213 7.58 1.75 4.35
N THR A 214 6.26 1.60 4.49
CA THR A 214 5.67 0.76 5.55
C THR A 214 5.91 -0.73 5.32
N LEU A 215 5.90 -1.20 4.07
CA LEU A 215 6.30 -2.58 3.73
C LEU A 215 7.77 -2.85 4.03
N ALA A 216 8.66 -1.91 3.69
CA ALA A 216 10.08 -2.02 4.02
C ALA A 216 10.29 -2.14 5.54
N VAL A 217 9.59 -1.32 6.33
CA VAL A 217 9.63 -1.39 7.80
C VAL A 217 9.05 -2.70 8.32
N ALA A 218 7.92 -3.17 7.79
CA ALA A 218 7.34 -4.46 8.20
C ALA A 218 8.31 -5.61 7.91
N SER A 219 8.98 -5.59 6.76
CA SER A 219 10.03 -6.55 6.40
C SER A 219 11.22 -6.48 7.37
N GLU A 220 11.68 -5.29 7.74
CA GLU A 220 12.79 -5.10 8.69
C GLU A 220 12.45 -5.58 10.11
N LEU A 221 11.21 -5.39 10.55
CA LEU A 221 10.77 -5.75 11.90
C LEU A 221 10.37 -7.22 12.04
N TYR A 222 9.73 -7.78 11.02
CA TYR A 222 9.02 -9.06 11.11
C TYR A 222 9.40 -10.05 9.99
N GLY A 223 10.04 -9.58 8.92
CA GLY A 223 10.41 -10.36 7.75
C GLY A 223 9.43 -10.24 6.58
N ALA A 224 9.93 -10.29 5.34
CA ALA A 224 9.11 -10.13 4.12
C ALA A 224 8.05 -11.23 3.91
N THR A 225 8.17 -12.37 4.59
CA THR A 225 7.22 -13.49 4.53
C THR A 225 6.31 -13.56 5.75
N SER A 226 6.34 -12.53 6.61
CA SER A 226 5.59 -12.55 7.87
C SER A 226 4.10 -12.21 7.65
N PRO A 227 3.22 -12.62 8.58
CA PRO A 227 1.83 -12.19 8.59
C PRO A 227 1.69 -10.66 8.65
N GLU A 228 2.59 -9.95 9.32
CA GLU A 228 2.59 -8.48 9.40
C GLU A 228 2.89 -7.82 8.06
N TYR A 229 3.90 -8.31 7.32
CA TYR A 229 4.18 -7.81 5.99
C TYR A 229 2.97 -8.01 5.06
N ALA A 230 2.36 -9.20 5.10
CA ALA A 230 1.17 -9.50 4.33
C ALA A 230 -0.02 -8.61 4.73
N ALA A 231 -0.23 -8.37 6.01
CA ALA A 231 -1.31 -7.51 6.51
C ALA A 231 -1.11 -6.04 6.11
N VAL A 232 0.11 -5.50 6.15
CA VAL A 232 0.41 -4.15 5.64
C VAL A 232 0.05 -4.05 4.16
N ALA A 233 0.43 -5.03 3.36
CA ALA A 233 0.11 -5.06 1.94
C ALA A 233 -1.40 -5.17 1.68
N HIS A 234 -2.10 -6.01 2.45
CA HIS A 234 -3.56 -6.15 2.39
C HIS A 234 -4.30 -4.87 2.81
N ALA A 235 -3.86 -4.19 3.86
CA ALA A 235 -4.46 -2.94 4.30
C ALA A 235 -4.30 -1.83 3.24
N TRP A 236 -3.12 -1.73 2.61
CA TRP A 236 -2.91 -0.78 1.50
C TRP A 236 -3.76 -1.12 0.28
N ALA A 237 -3.85 -2.40 -0.10
CA ALA A 237 -4.72 -2.80 -1.19
C ALA A 237 -6.21 -2.56 -0.88
N GLY A 238 -6.62 -2.75 0.39
CA GLY A 238 -7.97 -2.49 0.88
C GLY A 238 -8.38 -1.02 0.82
N ILE A 239 -7.43 -0.10 0.65
CA ILE A 239 -7.67 1.32 0.35
C ILE A 239 -7.21 1.71 -1.06
N ASN A 240 -7.15 0.75 -1.99
CA ASN A 240 -6.79 0.94 -3.39
C ASN A 240 -5.37 1.49 -3.63
N VAL A 241 -4.40 1.18 -2.77
CA VAL A 241 -2.99 1.51 -2.97
C VAL A 241 -2.21 0.24 -3.26
N GLY A 242 -2.04 -0.05 -4.55
CA GLY A 242 -1.39 -1.26 -5.05
C GLY A 242 -2.16 -2.56 -4.77
N ALA A 243 -1.64 -3.68 -5.27
CA ALA A 243 -2.34 -4.96 -5.19
C ALA A 243 -2.11 -5.74 -3.88
N ARG A 244 -2.93 -6.77 -3.64
CA ARG A 244 -2.71 -7.74 -2.56
C ARG A 244 -1.59 -8.72 -2.92
N PRO A 245 -0.77 -9.17 -1.96
CA PRO A 245 0.11 -10.31 -2.15
C PRO A 245 -0.69 -11.55 -2.60
N GLY A 246 -0.25 -12.22 -3.66
CA GLY A 246 -0.92 -13.41 -4.20
C GLY A 246 -2.15 -13.16 -5.08
N GLY A 247 -2.46 -11.89 -5.42
CA GLY A 247 -3.54 -11.54 -6.34
C GLY A 247 -3.19 -10.34 -7.22
N GLY A 248 -2.81 -10.63 -8.47
CA GLY A 248 -3.01 -9.74 -9.62
C GLY A 248 -2.28 -8.40 -9.62
N ASP A 249 -1.02 -8.46 -10.09
CA ASP A 249 -0.10 -7.39 -10.53
C ASP A 249 0.72 -6.69 -9.43
N PRO A 250 2.06 -6.81 -9.46
CA PRO A 250 2.94 -6.24 -8.46
C PRO A 250 3.14 -4.72 -8.69
N ASP A 251 3.58 -4.09 -7.61
CA ASP A 251 4.55 -2.98 -7.66
C ASP A 251 5.60 -3.22 -8.79
N PRO A 252 6.31 -2.24 -9.37
CA PRO A 252 7.19 -2.40 -10.55
C PRO A 252 8.36 -3.42 -10.45
N GLY A 253 8.40 -4.30 -9.44
CA GLY A 253 9.33 -5.41 -9.29
C GLY A 253 8.66 -6.72 -8.86
N GLY A 254 7.83 -7.31 -9.71
CA GLY A 254 7.33 -8.69 -9.54
C GLY A 254 8.44 -9.71 -9.29
N LYS A 255 8.11 -10.88 -8.73
CA LYS A 255 9.14 -11.94 -8.57
C LYS A 255 9.49 -12.48 -9.95
N VAL A 256 10.75 -12.29 -10.32
CA VAL A 256 11.29 -12.69 -11.61
C VAL A 256 11.96 -14.05 -11.51
N PHE A 257 11.61 -14.95 -12.41
CA PHE A 257 12.30 -16.23 -12.62
C PHE A 257 12.72 -16.28 -14.08
N GLU A 258 14.02 -16.44 -14.32
CA GLU A 258 14.57 -16.44 -15.67
C GLU A 258 15.48 -17.63 -15.93
N ASN A 259 15.53 -18.04 -17.19
CA ASN A 259 16.52 -18.96 -17.72
C ASN A 259 17.13 -18.36 -18.99
N ASN A 260 18.43 -18.10 -18.92
CA ASN A 260 19.25 -17.56 -20.02
C ASN A 260 20.06 -18.66 -20.75
N THR A 261 19.76 -19.93 -20.48
CA THR A 261 20.38 -21.06 -21.17
C THR A 261 19.85 -21.14 -22.59
N VAL A 262 20.76 -21.08 -23.55
CA VAL A 262 20.43 -21.14 -24.98
C VAL A 262 19.92 -22.53 -25.35
N VAL A 263 18.78 -22.60 -26.03
CA VAL A 263 18.20 -23.84 -26.57
C VAL A 263 18.01 -23.70 -28.08
N ASN A 264 18.69 -24.54 -28.87
CA ASN A 264 18.55 -24.51 -30.33
C ASN A 264 17.16 -25.02 -30.76
N ILE A 265 16.57 -24.33 -31.73
CA ILE A 265 15.30 -24.69 -32.37
C ILE A 265 15.66 -25.30 -33.73
N PRO A 266 15.37 -26.59 -33.97
CA PRO A 266 15.64 -27.24 -35.24
C PRO A 266 14.64 -26.82 -36.33
N ASP A 267 15.12 -26.71 -37.58
CA ASP A 267 14.32 -26.43 -38.78
C ASP A 267 13.23 -27.49 -38.98
N ALA A 268 11.97 -27.07 -39.15
CA ALA A 268 10.80 -27.93 -39.31
C ALA A 268 10.73 -29.12 -38.33
N GLY A 269 11.26 -28.96 -37.12
CA GLY A 269 11.59 -30.06 -36.22
C GLY A 269 10.58 -30.29 -35.09
N ALA A 270 10.97 -31.19 -34.18
CA ALA A 270 10.23 -31.39 -32.93
C ALA A 270 10.32 -30.14 -32.04
N ALA A 271 9.26 -29.86 -31.29
CA ALA A 271 9.24 -28.77 -30.33
C ALA A 271 10.33 -28.94 -29.26
N VAL A 272 11.00 -27.84 -28.91
CA VAL A 272 11.98 -27.78 -27.82
C VAL A 272 11.42 -27.03 -26.63
N THR A 273 12.02 -27.23 -25.44
CA THR A 273 11.59 -26.54 -24.22
C THR A 273 12.74 -25.89 -23.47
N SER A 274 12.48 -24.71 -22.89
CA SER A 274 13.32 -24.07 -21.88
C SER A 274 12.53 -23.93 -20.58
N ALA A 275 13.11 -24.29 -19.44
CA ALA A 275 12.40 -24.41 -18.16
C ALA A 275 12.84 -23.35 -17.16
N VAL A 276 11.92 -22.84 -16.34
CA VAL A 276 12.20 -22.07 -15.13
C VAL A 276 11.53 -22.76 -13.94
N ASN A 277 12.26 -22.89 -12.83
CA ASN A 277 11.71 -23.41 -11.59
C ASN A 277 11.23 -22.24 -10.73
N VAL A 278 9.91 -22.11 -10.60
CA VAL A 278 9.28 -21.07 -9.79
C VAL A 278 9.14 -21.58 -8.36
N THR A 279 9.68 -20.81 -7.41
CA THR A 279 9.66 -21.15 -5.98
C THR A 279 9.30 -19.93 -5.13
N GLY A 280 8.74 -20.16 -3.94
CA GLY A 280 8.41 -19.07 -3.01
C GLY A 280 7.22 -18.21 -3.42
N ILE A 281 6.34 -18.70 -4.29
CA ILE A 281 5.02 -18.12 -4.58
C ILE A 281 3.95 -19.09 -4.07
N THR A 282 3.28 -18.71 -2.99
CA THR A 282 2.18 -19.51 -2.43
C THR A 282 0.90 -19.29 -3.22
N GLY A 283 0.14 -20.36 -3.49
CA GLY A 283 -1.13 -20.28 -4.21
C GLY A 283 -0.97 -20.36 -5.73
N ASN A 284 -1.95 -19.80 -6.44
CA ASN A 284 -1.99 -19.83 -7.90
C ASN A 284 -1.21 -18.67 -8.52
N ALA A 285 -0.83 -18.83 -9.79
CA ALA A 285 -0.21 -17.79 -10.60
C ALA A 285 -1.21 -16.63 -10.86
N PRO A 286 -0.75 -15.42 -11.21
CA PRO A 286 -1.66 -14.31 -11.50
C PRO A 286 -2.41 -14.51 -12.82
N SER A 287 -3.57 -13.84 -12.95
CA SER A 287 -4.31 -13.73 -14.22
C SER A 287 -3.62 -12.83 -15.27
N ALA A 288 -2.55 -12.15 -14.87
CA ALA A 288 -1.75 -11.27 -15.70
C ALA A 288 -0.26 -11.66 -15.73
N LEU A 289 0.04 -12.97 -15.66
CA LEU A 289 1.41 -13.49 -15.67
C LEU A 289 2.16 -12.97 -16.90
N LYS A 290 3.29 -12.27 -16.69
CA LYS A 290 4.11 -11.77 -17.78
C LYS A 290 5.11 -12.83 -18.21
N VAL A 291 5.17 -13.05 -19.52
CA VAL A 291 6.04 -14.02 -20.16
C VAL A 291 6.92 -13.30 -21.16
N ASP A 292 8.15 -13.00 -20.73
CA ASP A 292 9.17 -12.40 -21.59
C ASP A 292 9.91 -13.48 -22.35
N VAL A 293 9.95 -13.32 -23.67
CA VAL A 293 10.52 -14.26 -24.62
C VAL A 293 11.55 -13.54 -25.47
N ASN A 294 12.77 -14.08 -25.54
CA ASN A 294 13.81 -13.65 -26.45
C ASN A 294 14.28 -14.83 -27.28
N ILE A 295 13.90 -14.87 -28.56
CA ILE A 295 14.23 -15.92 -29.52
C ILE A 295 14.90 -15.27 -30.74
N THR A 296 16.03 -15.83 -31.16
CA THR A 296 16.61 -15.53 -32.47
C THR A 296 16.05 -16.49 -33.51
N HIS A 297 15.51 -15.95 -34.60
CA HIS A 297 15.01 -16.72 -35.75
C HIS A 297 15.01 -15.81 -36.98
N THR A 298 15.37 -16.32 -38.16
CA THR A 298 15.40 -15.53 -39.41
C THR A 298 14.02 -15.36 -40.05
N TRP A 299 13.02 -16.10 -39.58
CA TRP A 299 11.62 -15.90 -39.96
C TRP A 299 10.67 -16.23 -38.81
N ARG A 300 10.27 -15.23 -38.01
CA ARG A 300 9.51 -15.50 -36.78
C ARG A 300 8.10 -16.04 -37.04
N GLY A 301 7.60 -15.88 -38.26
CA GLY A 301 6.33 -16.42 -38.73
C GLY A 301 6.25 -17.94 -38.66
N ASP A 302 7.37 -18.65 -38.59
CA ASP A 302 7.36 -20.11 -38.54
C ASP A 302 7.18 -20.67 -37.14
N LEU A 303 7.27 -19.81 -36.12
CA LEU A 303 7.28 -20.24 -34.74
C LEU A 303 5.87 -20.38 -34.16
N VAL A 304 5.61 -21.53 -33.55
CA VAL A 304 4.56 -21.74 -32.55
C VAL A 304 5.19 -21.67 -31.17
N ILE A 305 4.64 -20.81 -30.30
CA ILE A 305 5.17 -20.59 -28.94
C ILE A 305 4.05 -20.79 -27.93
N ASP A 306 4.27 -21.69 -26.97
CA ASP A 306 3.39 -21.93 -25.84
C ASP A 306 4.13 -21.76 -24.51
N LEU A 307 3.43 -21.26 -23.49
CA LEU A 307 3.81 -21.44 -22.09
C LEU A 307 3.16 -22.71 -21.56
N LEU A 308 3.93 -23.58 -20.91
CA LEU A 308 3.44 -24.75 -20.20
C LEU A 308 3.50 -24.51 -18.70
N ALA A 309 2.38 -24.68 -18.02
CA ALA A 309 2.25 -24.66 -16.57
C ALA A 309 2.81 -25.94 -15.91
N PRO A 310 2.99 -25.96 -14.58
CA PRO A 310 3.54 -27.12 -13.87
C PRO A 310 2.70 -28.39 -14.00
N ASP A 311 1.39 -28.24 -14.17
CA ASP A 311 0.43 -29.33 -14.39
C ASP A 311 0.43 -29.85 -15.85
N GLY A 312 1.10 -29.15 -16.77
CA GLY A 312 1.16 -29.45 -18.20
C GLY A 312 0.17 -28.67 -19.06
N SER A 313 -0.70 -27.84 -18.47
CA SER A 313 -1.61 -26.95 -19.20
C SER A 313 -0.84 -25.98 -20.09
N ALA A 314 -1.33 -25.76 -21.31
CA ALA A 314 -0.63 -25.01 -22.35
C ALA A 314 -1.37 -23.71 -22.72
N TYR A 315 -0.64 -22.60 -22.76
CA TYR A 315 -1.12 -21.27 -23.12
C TYR A 315 -0.42 -20.78 -24.38
N ARG A 316 -1.17 -20.58 -25.47
CA ARG A 316 -0.65 -20.09 -26.74
C ARG A 316 -0.19 -18.63 -26.62
N LEU A 317 1.10 -18.38 -26.82
CA LEU A 317 1.67 -17.02 -26.87
C LEU A 317 1.71 -16.49 -28.30
N LYS A 318 2.13 -17.34 -29.25
CA LYS A 318 2.23 -16.98 -30.67
C LYS A 318 1.88 -18.16 -31.57
N ASN A 319 1.06 -17.89 -32.59
CA ASN A 319 0.81 -18.80 -33.70
C ASN A 319 1.82 -18.56 -34.83
N SER A 320 2.12 -19.61 -35.59
CA SER A 320 2.78 -19.47 -36.88
C SER A 320 1.90 -18.65 -37.84
N SER A 321 2.52 -17.80 -38.65
CA SER A 321 1.88 -16.97 -39.66
C SER A 321 2.83 -16.78 -40.83
N SER A 322 2.44 -17.27 -42.01
CA SER A 322 3.23 -17.11 -43.25
C SER A 322 3.40 -15.65 -43.69
N GLY A 323 2.60 -14.73 -43.13
CA GLY A 323 2.72 -13.29 -43.39
C GLY A 323 3.62 -12.53 -42.41
N ASP A 324 4.18 -13.18 -41.38
CA ASP A 324 5.03 -12.53 -40.37
C ASP A 324 6.52 -12.77 -40.65
N SER A 325 7.02 -12.12 -41.70
CA SER A 325 8.36 -12.33 -42.26
C SER A 325 9.50 -11.63 -41.53
N ALA A 326 9.26 -11.11 -40.32
CA ALA A 326 10.29 -10.41 -39.57
C ALA A 326 11.17 -11.39 -38.77
N ASP A 327 12.42 -10.99 -38.55
CA ASP A 327 13.34 -11.73 -37.69
C ASP A 327 12.93 -11.62 -36.22
N ASN A 328 13.28 -12.66 -35.46
CA ASN A 328 13.31 -12.73 -33.99
C ASN A 328 11.95 -12.53 -33.29
N VAL A 329 11.85 -13.09 -32.09
CA VAL A 329 10.75 -12.79 -31.17
C VAL A 329 11.35 -12.23 -29.89
N VAL A 330 11.25 -10.91 -29.73
CA VAL A 330 11.56 -10.21 -28.48
C VAL A 330 10.27 -9.54 -28.02
N ALA A 331 9.53 -10.23 -27.15
CA ALA A 331 8.18 -9.83 -26.78
C ALA A 331 7.85 -10.23 -25.35
N THR A 332 6.92 -9.49 -24.75
CA THR A 332 6.30 -9.81 -23.46
C THR A 332 4.83 -10.13 -23.68
N TYR A 333 4.43 -11.35 -23.34
CA TYR A 333 3.03 -11.79 -23.38
C TYR A 333 2.40 -11.69 -22.00
N THR A 334 1.08 -11.57 -21.95
CA THR A 334 0.30 -11.65 -20.71
C THR A 334 -0.60 -12.88 -20.76
N VAL A 335 -0.48 -13.77 -19.79
CA VAL A 335 -1.23 -15.03 -19.71
C VAL A 335 -2.13 -15.01 -18.48
N ASN A 336 -3.39 -15.41 -18.67
CA ASN A 336 -4.26 -15.71 -17.54
C ASN A 336 -3.98 -17.12 -17.01
N ALA A 337 -3.13 -17.17 -15.97
CA ALA A 337 -2.72 -18.41 -15.31
C ALA A 337 -3.36 -18.56 -13.91
N SER A 338 -4.47 -17.87 -13.62
CA SER A 338 -5.08 -17.89 -12.27
C SER A 338 -5.60 -19.25 -11.81
N SER A 339 -5.72 -20.21 -12.73
CA SER A 339 -6.05 -21.61 -12.43
C SER A 339 -4.85 -22.44 -11.98
N GLU A 340 -3.63 -21.98 -12.25
CA GLU A 340 -2.42 -22.78 -12.14
C GLU A 340 -1.70 -22.55 -10.82
N VAL A 341 -1.20 -23.61 -10.19
CA VAL A 341 -0.31 -23.47 -9.02
C VAL A 341 0.98 -22.76 -9.45
N ALA A 342 1.34 -21.67 -8.77
CA ALA A 342 2.48 -20.85 -9.17
C ALA A 342 3.82 -21.58 -8.99
N ASN A 343 4.03 -22.22 -7.84
CA ASN A 343 5.25 -22.98 -7.57
C ASN A 343 5.30 -24.25 -8.42
N GLY A 344 6.42 -24.44 -9.11
CA GLY A 344 6.65 -25.60 -9.96
C GLY A 344 7.52 -25.26 -11.16
N GLN A 345 7.69 -26.26 -12.03
CA GLN A 345 8.47 -26.07 -13.24
C GLN A 345 7.56 -25.56 -14.36
N TRP A 346 7.79 -24.32 -14.79
CA TRP A 346 7.18 -23.74 -15.97
C TRP A 346 8.10 -23.91 -17.17
N ARG A 347 7.54 -24.12 -18.36
CA ARG A 347 8.34 -24.34 -19.58
C ARG A 347 7.85 -23.45 -20.72
N LEU A 348 8.77 -22.78 -21.40
CA LEU A 348 8.51 -22.22 -22.72
C LEU A 348 8.72 -23.32 -23.75
N ARG A 349 7.68 -23.65 -24.51
CA ARG A 349 7.75 -24.61 -25.62
C ARG A 349 7.75 -23.84 -26.95
N VAL A 350 8.74 -24.10 -27.78
CA VAL A 350 8.89 -23.46 -29.09
C VAL A 350 9.05 -24.52 -30.15
N GLN A 351 8.31 -24.38 -31.25
CA GLN A 351 8.45 -25.22 -32.42
C GLN A 351 8.53 -24.35 -33.68
N ASP A 352 9.52 -24.63 -34.51
CA ASP A 352 9.51 -24.20 -35.91
C ASP A 352 8.71 -25.21 -36.73
N VAL A 353 7.66 -24.75 -37.41
CA VAL A 353 6.76 -25.59 -38.20
C VAL A 353 6.95 -25.42 -39.71
N ALA A 354 7.90 -24.59 -40.16
CA ALA A 354 8.22 -24.42 -41.57
C ALA A 354 9.68 -24.85 -41.84
N ARG A 355 10.04 -24.89 -43.12
CA ARG A 355 11.39 -25.26 -43.57
C ARG A 355 12.22 -24.02 -43.87
N GLN A 356 13.54 -24.17 -43.87
CA GLN A 356 14.58 -23.25 -44.36
C GLN A 356 15.21 -22.35 -43.29
N ASP A 357 14.57 -22.22 -42.14
CA ASP A 357 15.00 -21.34 -41.07
C ASP A 357 15.36 -22.16 -39.82
N THR A 358 16.24 -21.61 -39.00
CA THR A 358 16.55 -22.20 -37.68
C THR A 358 16.64 -21.06 -36.68
N GLY A 359 16.60 -21.42 -35.41
CA GLY A 359 16.79 -20.41 -34.38
C GLY A 359 17.22 -20.96 -33.05
N ARG A 360 17.05 -20.13 -32.04
CA ARG A 360 17.35 -20.48 -30.66
C ARG A 360 16.56 -19.61 -29.68
N ILE A 361 16.14 -20.22 -28.59
CA ILE A 361 15.67 -19.50 -27.40
C ILE A 361 16.91 -18.93 -26.73
N ASN A 362 17.01 -17.61 -26.63
CA ASN A 362 18.10 -16.92 -25.93
C ASN A 362 17.78 -16.77 -24.43
N SER A 363 16.54 -16.38 -24.11
CA SER A 363 16.06 -16.32 -22.73
C SER A 363 14.55 -16.47 -22.62
N PHE A 364 14.13 -16.96 -21.46
CA PHE A 364 12.75 -17.10 -21.03
C PHE A 364 12.63 -16.58 -19.60
N LYS A 365 11.72 -15.64 -19.37
CA LYS A 365 11.51 -15.02 -18.05
C LYS A 365 10.02 -14.93 -17.73
N LEU A 366 9.68 -15.31 -16.50
CA LEU A 366 8.36 -15.13 -15.91
C LEU A 366 8.42 -14.03 -14.86
N THR A 367 7.48 -13.10 -14.92
CA THR A 367 7.27 -12.10 -13.86
C THR A 367 5.88 -12.33 -13.28
N PHE A 368 5.88 -12.80 -12.03
CA PHE A 368 4.67 -13.07 -11.23
C PHE A 368 4.24 -11.87 -10.41
#